data_AF-K5X4D5-F1
#
_entry.id   AF-K5X4D5-F1
#
_cell.length_a   1.000
_cell.length_b   1.000
_cell.length_c   1.000
_cell.angle_alpha   90.00
_cell.angle_beta   90.00
_cell.angle_gamma   90.00
#
_symmetry.space_group_name_H-M   'P 1'
#
loop_
_entity.id
_entity.type
_entity.pdbx_description
1 polymer ?
#
loop_
_entity_poly.entity_id
_entity_poly.type
_entity_poly.pdbx_seq_one_letter_code
_entity_poly.pdbx_strand_id
1 'polypeptide(L)'
;MRKRMTWRDLLGYFRTWSSLHKYHEVYPEDKTRKPDIRFLEEDVAAVGPLGPGDVDVTGGDIAVRFWKNLRCGVRDEAMSLDVKVGVNDIVLVEWPVALILVNKM
;
A
#
# COMPACT_ATOMS: atom_id res chain seq x y z
N MET A 1 -7.70 4.36 -18.93
CA MET A 1 -8.91 3.71 -18.35
C MET A 1 -8.95 4.02 -16.85
N ARG A 2 -10.11 4.34 -16.25
CA ARG A 2 -10.22 4.63 -14.81
C ARG A 2 -10.85 3.46 -14.07
N LYS A 3 -10.28 3.03 -12.94
CA LYS A 3 -10.83 1.94 -12.11
C LYS A 3 -11.01 2.41 -10.67
N ARG A 4 -12.17 2.12 -10.08
CA ARG A 4 -12.46 2.36 -8.67
C ARG A 4 -12.09 1.11 -7.87
N MET A 5 -11.34 1.26 -6.79
CA MET A 5 -10.96 0.19 -5.86
C MET A 5 -10.65 0.77 -4.49
N THR A 6 -10.59 -0.05 -3.44
CA THR A 6 -10.20 0.45 -2.11
C THR A 6 -8.67 0.62 -2.02
N TRP A 7 -8.19 1.37 -1.03
CA TRP A 7 -6.77 1.40 -0.70
C TRP A 7 -6.22 0.01 -0.36
N ARG A 8 -7.03 -0.84 0.28
CA ARG A 8 -6.71 -2.25 0.54
C ARG A 8 -6.51 -3.04 -0.75
N ASP A 9 -7.42 -2.92 -1.71
CA ASP A 9 -7.33 -3.59 -3.01
C ASP A 9 -6.07 -3.14 -3.77
N LEU A 10 -5.73 -1.85 -3.68
CA LEU A 10 -4.53 -1.31 -4.30
C LEU A 10 -3.25 -1.93 -3.71
N LEU A 11 -3.17 -2.09 -2.38
CA LEU A 11 -2.06 -2.81 -1.75
C LEU A 11 -2.03 -4.28 -2.17
N GLY A 12 -3.20 -4.93 -2.26
CA GLY A 12 -3.32 -6.29 -2.78
C GLY A 12 -2.77 -6.41 -4.20
N TYR A 13 -3.05 -5.43 -5.06
CA TYR A 13 -2.49 -5.37 -6.41
C TYR A 13 -0.96 -5.18 -6.41
N PHE A 14 -0.41 -4.33 -5.55
CA PHE A 14 1.05 -4.18 -5.44
C PHE A 14 1.74 -5.49 -5.05
N ARG A 15 1.06 -6.32 -4.24
CA ARG A 15 1.56 -7.63 -3.84
C ARG A 15 1.61 -8.67 -4.96
N THR A 16 1.00 -8.42 -6.11
CA THR A 16 1.10 -9.31 -7.28
C THR A 16 2.19 -8.88 -8.26
N TRP A 17 3.02 -7.88 -7.92
CA TRP A 17 4.05 -7.38 -8.81
C TRP A 17 5.28 -8.29 -8.84
N SER A 18 5.71 -8.67 -10.04
CA SER A 18 6.97 -9.40 -10.24
C SER A 18 8.19 -8.63 -9.74
N SER A 19 8.17 -7.29 -9.83
CA SER A 19 9.22 -6.43 -9.29
C SER A 19 9.33 -6.51 -7.77
N LEU A 20 8.21 -6.58 -7.05
CA LEU A 20 8.21 -6.77 -5.60
C LEU A 20 8.81 -8.13 -5.24
N HIS A 21 8.35 -9.19 -5.91
CA HIS A 21 8.91 -10.53 -5.69
C HIS A 21 10.41 -10.56 -5.96
N LYS A 22 10.87 -9.93 -7.04
CA LYS A 22 12.29 -9.83 -7.35
C LYS A 22 13.07 -9.05 -6.31
N TYR A 23 12.51 -7.93 -5.82
CA TYR A 23 13.12 -7.14 -4.77
C TYR A 23 13.31 -7.98 -3.49
N HIS A 24 12.28 -8.74 -3.10
CA HIS A 24 12.34 -9.62 -1.93
C HIS A 24 13.24 -10.86 -2.09
N GLU A 25 13.55 -11.29 -3.30
CA GLU A 25 14.61 -12.29 -3.53
C GLU A 25 16.00 -11.73 -3.17
N VAL A 26 16.23 -10.46 -3.50
CA VAL A 26 17.53 -9.79 -3.28
C VAL A 26 17.65 -9.28 -1.83
N TYR A 27 16.54 -8.81 -1.25
CA TYR A 27 16.45 -8.22 0.09
C TYR A 27 15.39 -8.96 0.94
N PRO A 28 15.66 -10.21 1.35
CA PRO A 28 14.70 -11.02 2.11
C PRO A 28 14.36 -10.42 3.49
N GLU A 29 15.25 -9.66 4.09
CA GLU A 29 15.07 -8.97 5.37
C GLU A 29 13.96 -7.90 5.35
N ASP A 30 13.60 -7.39 4.16
CA ASP A 30 12.52 -6.40 4.03
C ASP A 30 11.16 -7.00 4.44
N LYS A 31 10.97 -8.32 4.27
CA LYS A 31 9.74 -9.02 4.68
C LYS A 31 9.54 -9.05 6.20
N THR A 32 10.62 -9.06 6.97
CA THR A 32 10.59 -9.14 8.44
C THR A 32 10.83 -7.78 9.10
N ARG A 33 10.82 -6.72 8.29
CA ARG A 33 11.00 -5.36 8.78
C ARG A 33 9.86 -4.99 9.74
N LYS A 34 10.21 -4.19 10.75
CA LYS A 34 9.24 -3.72 11.75
C LYS A 34 8.06 -3.02 11.06
N PRO A 35 6.83 -3.23 11.56
CA PRO A 35 5.62 -2.56 11.08
C PRO A 35 5.82 -1.06 10.89
N ASP A 36 5.33 -0.54 9.77
CA ASP A 36 5.20 0.89 9.59
C ASP A 36 4.01 1.38 10.44
N ILE A 37 4.26 2.22 11.44
CA ILE A 37 3.24 2.64 12.42
C ILE A 37 2.22 3.63 11.85
N ARG A 38 2.48 4.24 10.69
CA ARG A 38 1.58 5.24 10.09
C ARG A 38 0.25 4.59 9.72
N PHE A 39 -0.87 5.20 10.12
CA PHE A 39 -2.23 4.69 9.91
C PHE A 39 -2.52 3.31 10.56
N LEU A 40 -1.56 2.72 11.29
CA LEU A 40 -1.62 1.29 11.64
C LEU A 40 -2.77 0.96 12.59
N GLU A 41 -2.99 1.79 13.61
CA GLU A 41 -4.08 1.58 14.56
C GLU A 41 -5.44 1.70 13.86
N GLU A 42 -5.64 2.72 13.01
CA GLU A 42 -6.87 2.89 12.25
C GLU A 42 -7.07 1.76 11.23
N ASP A 43 -6.01 1.33 10.56
CA ASP A 43 -6.05 0.28 9.56
C ASP A 43 -6.41 -1.07 10.19
N VAL A 44 -5.78 -1.43 11.32
CA VAL A 44 -6.10 -2.67 12.05
C VAL A 44 -7.53 -2.63 12.57
N ALA A 45 -7.98 -1.50 13.12
CA ALA A 45 -9.36 -1.35 13.56
C ALA A 45 -10.38 -1.47 12.41
N ALA A 46 -10.04 -0.93 11.23
CA ALA A 46 -10.92 -0.92 10.05
C ALA A 46 -10.91 -2.25 9.26
N VAL A 47 -9.84 -3.04 9.35
CA VAL A 47 -9.75 -4.36 8.72
C VAL A 47 -10.31 -5.45 9.63
N GLY A 48 -10.20 -5.28 10.95
CA GLY A 48 -10.53 -6.32 11.90
C GLY A 48 -9.50 -7.46 11.88
N PRO A 49 -9.82 -8.63 12.47
CA PRO A 49 -8.91 -9.78 12.47
C PRO A 49 -8.69 -10.28 11.04
N LEU A 50 -7.43 -10.27 10.60
CA LEU A 50 -7.01 -10.77 9.28
C LEU A 50 -7.31 -12.27 9.16
N GLY A 51 -8.12 -12.64 8.18
CA GLY A 51 -8.36 -14.02 7.78
C GLY A 51 -7.30 -14.54 6.80
N PRO A 52 -7.30 -15.86 6.52
CA PRO A 52 -6.41 -16.45 5.51
C PRO A 52 -6.69 -15.85 4.12
N GLY A 53 -5.65 -15.28 3.50
CA GLY A 53 -5.75 -14.64 2.18
C GLY A 53 -6.08 -13.15 2.22
N ASP A 54 -6.31 -12.57 3.39
CA ASP A 54 -6.46 -11.12 3.50
C ASP A 54 -5.15 -10.39 3.21
N VAL A 55 -5.30 -9.17 2.68
CA VAL A 55 -4.17 -8.27 2.47
C VAL A 55 -3.67 -7.80 3.84
N ASP A 56 -2.56 -8.36 4.28
CA ASP A 56 -1.84 -7.84 5.45
C ASP A 56 -1.43 -6.36 5.25
N VAL A 57 -1.99 -5.48 6.06
CA VAL A 57 -1.73 -4.02 6.08
C VAL A 57 -0.71 -3.62 7.16
N THR A 58 -0.24 -4.59 7.94
CA THR A 58 0.54 -4.38 9.17
C THR A 58 2.04 -4.54 8.97
N GLY A 59 2.46 -5.11 7.84
CA GLY A 59 3.87 -5.32 7.51
C GLY A 59 4.73 -4.04 7.46
N GLY A 60 6.04 -4.24 7.45
CA GLY A 60 7.04 -3.18 7.27
C GLY A 60 7.68 -3.17 5.88
N ASP A 61 7.24 -4.05 4.98
CA ASP A 61 7.85 -4.25 3.68
C ASP A 61 7.70 -3.01 2.76
N ILE A 62 8.47 -3.00 1.68
CA ILE A 62 8.50 -1.88 0.75
C ILE A 62 7.14 -1.61 0.10
N ALA A 63 6.28 -2.61 -0.11
CA ALA A 63 4.96 -2.42 -0.69
C ALA A 63 4.05 -1.68 0.30
N VAL A 64 4.06 -2.08 1.58
CA VAL A 64 3.32 -1.38 2.65
C VAL A 64 3.83 0.04 2.82
N ARG A 65 5.15 0.24 2.83
CA ARG A 65 5.76 1.57 2.97
C ARG A 65 5.43 2.49 1.80
N PHE A 66 5.49 1.98 0.58
CA PHE A 66 5.12 2.71 -0.62
C PHE A 66 3.63 3.08 -0.61
N TRP A 67 2.76 2.12 -0.30
CA TRP A 67 1.32 2.34 -0.15
C TRP A 67 0.99 3.40 0.91
N LYS A 68 1.64 3.36 2.08
CA LYS A 68 1.47 4.38 3.13
C LYS A 68 2.00 5.75 2.69
N ASN A 69 3.07 5.82 1.92
CA ASN A 69 3.56 7.08 1.35
C ASN A 69 2.52 7.70 0.41
N LEU A 70 1.86 6.91 -0.45
CA LEU A 70 0.78 7.40 -1.31
C LEU A 70 -0.39 7.96 -0.48
N ARG A 71 -0.78 7.24 0.58
CA ARG A 71 -1.84 7.72 1.50
C ARG A 71 -1.46 8.99 2.24
N CYS A 72 -0.20 9.13 2.67
CA CYS A 72 0.31 10.37 3.23
C CYS A 72 0.19 11.52 2.22
N GLY A 73 0.66 11.32 0.99
CA GLY A 73 0.58 12.36 -0.05
C GLY A 73 -0.86 12.85 -0.28
N VAL A 74 -1.81 11.93 -0.42
CA VAL A 74 -3.22 12.29 -0.59
C VAL A 74 -3.77 13.01 0.64
N ARG A 75 -3.46 12.53 1.85
CA ARG A 75 -3.89 13.19 3.09
C ARG A 75 -3.34 14.61 3.17
N ASP A 76 -2.05 14.79 2.90
CA ASP A 76 -1.35 16.07 3.03
C ASP A 76 -1.89 17.09 2.01
N GLU A 77 -2.20 16.66 0.78
CA GLU A 77 -2.92 17.49 -0.21
C GLU A 77 -4.37 17.79 0.21
N ALA A 78 -5.04 16.82 0.83
CA ALA A 78 -6.42 16.92 1.28
C ALA A 78 -6.59 17.60 2.66
N MET A 79 -5.52 18.01 3.34
CA MET A 79 -5.61 18.76 4.62
C MET A 79 -6.38 20.07 4.48
N SER A 80 -6.53 20.59 3.26
CA SER A 80 -7.39 21.74 2.95
C SER A 80 -8.90 21.44 3.02
N LEU A 81 -9.30 20.16 3.08
CA LEU A 81 -10.67 19.69 2.91
C LEU A 81 -11.19 18.73 4.02
N ASP A 82 -10.41 18.50 5.10
CA ASP A 82 -10.75 17.58 6.21
C ASP A 82 -11.12 16.15 5.76
N VAL A 83 -10.51 15.69 4.66
CA VAL A 83 -10.79 14.35 4.11
C VAL A 83 -9.95 13.31 4.83
N LYS A 84 -10.61 12.37 5.50
CA LYS A 84 -9.96 11.18 6.06
C LYS A 84 -9.53 10.24 4.94
N VAL A 85 -8.37 9.59 5.11
CA VAL A 85 -7.82 8.61 4.18
C VAL A 85 -7.71 7.26 4.89
N GLY A 86 -8.80 6.50 4.88
CA GLY A 86 -8.92 5.16 5.48
C GLY A 86 -8.62 4.03 4.49
N VAL A 87 -8.21 2.88 5.02
CA VAL A 87 -7.86 1.68 4.23
C VAL A 87 -9.01 1.13 3.36
N ASN A 88 -10.26 1.39 3.75
CA ASN A 88 -11.46 0.95 3.02
C ASN A 88 -12.01 2.03 2.08
N ASP A 89 -11.41 3.22 2.06
CA ASP A 89 -11.88 4.30 1.19
C ASP A 89 -11.60 3.97 -0.27
N ILE A 90 -12.54 4.36 -1.13
CA ILE A 90 -12.46 4.12 -2.58
C ILE A 90 -11.52 5.16 -3.20
N VAL A 91 -10.48 4.67 -3.88
CA VAL A 91 -9.61 5.45 -4.74
C VAL A 91 -9.92 5.23 -6.21
N LEU A 92 -9.69 6.27 -7.00
CA LEU A 92 -9.73 6.22 -8.45
C LEU A 92 -8.30 6.04 -8.97
N VAL A 93 -8.04 4.91 -9.61
CA VAL A 93 -6.75 4.60 -10.23
C VAL A 93 -6.86 4.81 -11.73
N GLU A 94 -6.00 5.67 -12.28
CA GLU A 94 -5.87 5.86 -13.72
C GLU A 94 -4.89 4.84 -14.31
N TRP A 95 -5.34 4.15 -15.36
CA TRP A 95 -4.58 3.12 -16.07
C TRP A 95 -4.11 3.60 -17.44
N PRO A 96 -2.88 3.20 -17.84
CA PRO A 96 -1.94 2.39 -17.06
C PRO A 96 -1.30 3.18 -15.91
N VAL A 97 -1.12 2.55 -14.74
CA VAL A 97 -0.29 3.14 -13.68
C VAL A 97 1.16 3.08 -14.17
N ALA A 98 1.71 4.22 -14.57
CA ALA A 98 3.08 4.30 -15.08
C ALA A 98 4.06 4.22 -13.89
N LEU A 99 4.65 3.05 -13.68
CA LEU A 99 5.74 2.85 -12.73
C LEU A 99 6.96 2.35 -13.48
N ILE A 100 8.04 3.11 -13.42
CA ILE A 100 9.31 2.74 -14.02
C ILE A 100 10.21 2.23 -12.90
N LEU A 101 10.51 0.94 -12.92
CA LEU A 101 11.59 0.36 -12.10
C LEU A 101 12.89 0.45 -12.88
N VAL A 102 13.87 1.18 -12.35
CA VAL A 102 15.21 1.26 -12.91
C VAL A 102 16.14 0.39 -12.08
N ASN A 103 16.83 -0.54 -12.72
CA ASN A 103 17.93 -1.29 -12.10
C ASN A 103 19.27 -0.80 -12.64
N LYS A 104 20.25 -0.70 -11.75
CA LYS A 104 21.65 -0.51 -12.13
C LYS A 104 22.19 -1.86 -12.62
N MET A 105 22.73 -1.88 -13.84
CA MET A 105 23.55 -3.00 -14.35
C MET A 105 24.96 -2.95 -13.77
#